data_AF-A0A368Y638-F1
#
_entry.id   AF-A0A368Y638-F1
#
_cell.length_a   1.000
_cell.length_b   1.000
_cell.length_c   1.000
_cell.angle_alpha   90.00
_cell.angle_beta   90.00
_cell.angle_gamma   90.00
#
_symmetry.space_group_name_H-M   'P 1'
#
loop_
_entity.id
_entity.type
_entity.pdbx_description
1 polymer ?
#
loop_
_entity_poly.entity_id
_entity_poly.type
_entity_poly.pdbx_seq_one_letter_code
_entity_poly.pdbx_strand_id
1 'polypeptide(L)'
;MDKPVLWAQRGPMAVPWQLGDLAAMDEAHVWLLGWDAASPDAGVPRPIGRTIACALAGTAKVGFLRAGTRHAGPAAWVRDDDGDCARMASGQSALRTVIGRLRGHGAAITLVCSRRPEAIAEMFEAPAFPWWLQSQVLLLSAPDAPPPDVTPAQALALLEPGWAVRAAALRSRGVLAVARPAVDGDALGLLALDEVFAERLLASLATQAQAAGFAWSRAP
;
A
#
# COMPACT_ATOMS: atom_id res chain seq x y z
N MET A 1 27.31 -15.69 -0.03
CA MET A 1 26.21 -14.81 -0.44
C MET A 1 25.42 -14.50 0.81
N ASP A 2 25.37 -13.23 1.21
CA ASP A 2 24.58 -12.81 2.36
C ASP A 2 23.09 -13.02 2.08
N LYS A 3 22.34 -13.40 3.12
CA LYS A 3 20.90 -13.60 2.99
C LYS A 3 20.21 -12.24 2.77
N PRO A 4 19.22 -12.13 1.87
CA PRO A 4 18.43 -10.91 1.77
C PRO A 4 17.81 -10.57 3.12
N VAL A 5 17.79 -9.29 3.45
CA VAL A 5 17.29 -8.78 4.73
C VAL A 5 15.99 -8.03 4.50
N LEU A 6 14.95 -8.34 5.25
CA LEU A 6 13.83 -7.42 5.48
C LEU A 6 14.01 -6.77 6.84
N TRP A 7 13.74 -5.47 6.91
CA TRP A 7 13.88 -4.72 8.15
C TRP A 7 12.72 -3.78 8.37
N ALA A 8 12.47 -3.45 9.64
CA ALA A 8 11.49 -2.46 10.06
C ALA A 8 12.12 -1.46 11.03
N GLN A 9 11.87 -0.18 10.84
CA GLN A 9 12.33 0.90 11.71
C GLN A 9 11.13 1.76 12.12
N ARG A 10 11.01 2.06 13.42
CA ARG A 10 10.00 2.98 13.94
C ARG A 10 10.49 4.43 13.87
N GLY A 11 9.57 5.38 13.79
CA GLY A 11 9.91 6.82 13.80
C GLY A 11 11.00 7.23 12.81
N PRO A 12 11.00 6.74 11.56
CA PRO A 12 12.03 7.10 10.59
C PRO A 12 11.97 8.61 10.29
N MET A 13 13.11 9.25 10.09
CA MET A 13 13.13 10.60 9.52
C MET A 13 12.49 10.56 8.12
N ALA A 14 11.35 11.22 7.91
CA ALA A 14 10.57 11.10 6.68
C ALA A 14 11.23 11.73 5.43
N VAL A 15 12.14 12.69 5.62
CA VAL A 15 12.77 13.49 4.55
C VAL A 15 13.58 12.65 3.56
N PRO A 16 14.54 11.79 3.96
CA PRO A 16 15.30 10.97 3.01
C PRO A 16 14.42 10.01 2.20
N TRP A 17 13.27 9.60 2.75
CA TRP A 17 12.38 8.63 2.11
C TRP A 17 11.28 9.26 1.26
N GLN A 18 11.24 10.59 1.16
CA GLN A 18 10.21 11.39 0.48
C GLN A 18 8.77 10.96 0.83
N LEU A 19 8.54 10.49 2.04
CA LEU A 19 7.21 10.12 2.53
C LEU A 19 6.38 11.34 2.94
N GLY A 20 6.80 12.55 2.56
CA GLY A 20 6.18 13.81 2.95
C GLY A 20 6.44 14.18 4.42
N ASP A 21 5.77 15.22 4.87
CA ASP A 21 5.84 15.66 6.27
C ASP A 21 5.02 14.72 7.16
N LEU A 22 5.71 13.98 8.03
CA LEU A 22 5.13 13.12 9.05
C LEU A 22 5.25 13.73 10.45
N ALA A 23 5.83 14.93 10.60
CA ALA A 23 6.04 15.58 11.90
C ALA A 23 4.73 15.95 12.61
N ALA A 24 3.63 16.05 11.86
CA ALA A 24 2.30 16.23 12.43
C ALA A 24 1.72 14.95 13.05
N MET A 25 2.33 13.79 12.80
CA MET A 25 1.92 12.50 13.36
C MET A 25 2.79 12.15 14.56
N ASP A 26 2.23 11.41 15.51
CA ASP A 26 3.03 10.79 16.57
C ASP A 26 3.94 9.72 15.94
N GLU A 27 5.25 9.87 16.14
CA GLU A 27 6.31 8.99 15.63
C GLU A 27 6.08 7.52 16.02
N ALA A 28 5.36 7.27 17.12
CA ALA A 28 4.96 5.95 17.57
C ALA A 28 4.20 5.17 16.49
N HIS A 29 3.51 5.86 15.57
CA HIS A 29 2.62 5.25 14.60
C HIS A 29 3.23 5.10 13.20
N VAL A 30 4.48 5.52 13.00
CA VAL A 30 5.15 5.49 11.70
C VAL A 30 6.22 4.41 11.69
N TRP A 31 6.15 3.56 10.67
CA TRP A 31 7.14 2.52 10.39
C TRP A 31 7.70 2.69 8.97
N LEU A 32 8.99 2.44 8.81
CA LEU A 32 9.62 2.21 7.52
C LEU A 32 9.95 0.72 7.42
N LEU A 33 9.49 0.06 6.37
CA LEU A 33 9.86 -1.30 6.05
C LEU A 33 10.71 -1.28 4.79
N GLY A 34 11.93 -1.76 4.86
CA GLY A 34 12.81 -1.83 3.70
C GLY A 34 13.46 -3.19 3.56
N TRP A 35 14.24 -3.33 2.50
CA TRP A 35 14.94 -4.56 2.20
C TRP A 35 16.30 -4.30 1.58
N ASP A 36 17.23 -5.20 1.86
CA ASP A 36 18.52 -5.26 1.16
C ASP A 36 18.50 -6.48 0.23
N ALA A 37 18.14 -6.21 -1.02
CA ALA A 37 18.09 -7.19 -2.08
C ALA A 37 18.37 -6.50 -3.42
N ALA A 38 19.26 -7.06 -4.22
CA ALA A 38 19.54 -6.54 -5.55
C ALA A 38 18.26 -6.46 -6.38
N SER A 39 17.89 -5.25 -6.82
CA SER A 39 16.79 -5.01 -7.74
C SER A 39 17.38 -4.54 -9.08
N PRO A 40 17.23 -5.30 -10.18
CA PRO A 40 17.88 -4.97 -11.44
C PRO A 40 17.30 -3.74 -12.15
N ASP A 41 16.04 -3.38 -11.88
CA ASP A 41 15.28 -2.42 -12.72
C ASP A 41 14.48 -1.36 -11.91
N ALA A 42 14.87 -1.09 -10.66
CA ALA A 42 14.10 -0.32 -9.68
C ALA A 42 12.75 -0.98 -9.27
N GLY A 43 12.30 -0.73 -8.04
CA GLY A 43 11.11 -1.38 -7.47
C GLY A 43 11.40 -2.66 -6.67
N VAL A 44 10.32 -3.37 -6.31
CA VAL A 44 10.36 -4.46 -5.31
C VAL A 44 10.78 -5.78 -5.95
N PRO A 45 11.88 -6.42 -5.50
CA PRO A 45 12.24 -7.75 -5.98
C PRO A 45 11.11 -8.74 -5.74
N ARG A 46 10.78 -9.56 -6.74
CA ARG A 46 9.62 -10.48 -6.70
C ARG A 46 9.54 -11.35 -5.43
N PRO A 47 10.64 -11.92 -4.91
CA PRO A 47 10.60 -12.68 -3.66
C PRO A 47 10.20 -11.81 -2.46
N ILE A 48 10.68 -10.57 -2.38
CA ILE A 48 10.33 -9.61 -1.35
C ILE A 48 8.85 -9.21 -1.47
N GLY A 49 8.40 -8.86 -2.68
CA GLY A 49 7.02 -8.49 -2.96
C GLY A 49 6.04 -9.59 -2.57
N ARG A 50 6.36 -10.85 -2.87
CA ARG A 50 5.57 -12.01 -2.45
C ARG A 50 5.51 -12.16 -0.93
N THR A 51 6.64 -12.02 -0.24
CA THR A 51 6.69 -12.09 1.23
C THR A 51 5.86 -11.00 1.89
N ILE A 52 5.96 -9.77 1.41
CA ILE A 52 5.14 -8.64 1.89
C ILE A 52 3.66 -8.90 1.61
N ALA A 53 3.32 -9.35 0.41
CA ALA A 53 1.95 -9.65 0.03
C ALA A 53 1.31 -10.76 0.88
N CYS A 54 2.06 -11.84 1.18
CA CYS A 54 1.62 -12.89 2.09
C CYS A 54 1.36 -12.36 3.51
N ALA A 55 2.26 -11.51 4.03
CA ALA A 55 2.11 -10.94 5.36
C ALA A 55 0.90 -9.99 5.46
N LEU A 56 0.70 -9.16 4.43
CA LEU A 56 -0.47 -8.29 4.32
C LEU A 56 -1.76 -9.10 4.21
N ALA A 57 -1.81 -10.10 3.33
CA ALA A 57 -2.96 -10.99 3.14
C ALA A 57 -3.41 -11.70 4.43
N GLY A 58 -2.43 -12.12 5.24
CA GLY A 58 -2.65 -12.80 6.51
C GLY A 58 -3.19 -11.89 7.63
N THR A 59 -2.97 -10.58 7.52
CA THR A 59 -3.25 -9.63 8.61
C THR A 59 -4.32 -8.60 8.27
N ALA A 60 -4.57 -8.36 6.99
CA ALA A 60 -5.43 -7.30 6.51
C ALA A 60 -6.17 -7.67 5.23
N LYS A 61 -7.25 -6.94 4.99
CA LYS A 61 -7.77 -6.73 3.65
C LYS A 61 -7.11 -5.48 3.08
N VAL A 62 -6.47 -5.63 1.91
CA VAL A 62 -5.58 -4.63 1.31
C VAL A 62 -6.29 -3.93 0.16
N GLY A 63 -6.51 -2.63 0.29
CA GLY A 63 -6.96 -1.74 -0.78
C GLY A 63 -5.80 -1.15 -1.56
N PHE A 64 -5.80 -1.19 -2.90
CA PHE A 64 -4.76 -0.61 -3.75
C PHE A 64 -5.32 -0.15 -5.11
N LEU A 65 -4.60 0.75 -5.79
CA LEU A 65 -5.02 1.31 -7.07
C LEU A 65 -4.59 0.41 -8.23
N ARG A 66 -5.49 0.22 -9.21
CA ARG A 66 -5.25 -0.52 -10.45
C ARG A 66 -5.91 0.19 -11.63
N ALA A 67 -5.32 0.06 -12.82
CA ALA A 67 -6.02 0.43 -14.05
C ALA A 67 -7.17 -0.56 -14.30
N GLY A 68 -8.39 -0.05 -14.40
CA GLY A 68 -9.59 -0.82 -14.71
C GLY A 68 -9.86 -0.89 -16.21
N THR A 69 -10.28 -2.07 -16.66
CA THR A 69 -10.78 -2.31 -18.03
C THR A 69 -12.30 -2.51 -18.09
N ARG A 70 -12.97 -2.75 -16.96
CA ARG A 70 -14.42 -3.02 -16.89
C ARG A 70 -15.22 -1.79 -16.49
N HIS A 71 -16.44 -1.66 -17.02
CA HIS A 71 -17.44 -0.65 -16.65
C HIS A 71 -18.28 -1.15 -15.46
N ALA A 72 -17.71 -1.17 -14.25
CA ALA A 72 -18.51 -1.35 -13.04
C ALA A 72 -19.27 -0.06 -12.70
N GLY A 73 -20.49 -0.20 -12.19
CA GLY A 73 -21.36 0.94 -11.86
C GLY A 73 -20.71 1.91 -10.85
N PRO A 74 -21.00 3.22 -10.95
CA PRO A 74 -20.21 4.32 -10.39
C PRO A 74 -20.21 4.52 -8.85
N ALA A 75 -20.55 3.55 -7.99
CA ALA A 75 -20.67 3.86 -6.57
C ALA A 75 -20.39 2.74 -5.57
N ALA A 76 -20.72 1.49 -5.90
CA ALA A 76 -20.66 0.37 -4.96
C ALA A 76 -19.42 -0.50 -5.17
N TRP A 77 -18.97 -1.15 -4.09
CA TRP A 77 -18.04 -2.26 -4.19
C TRP A 77 -18.72 -3.42 -4.94
N VAL A 78 -18.08 -3.89 -5.99
CA VAL A 78 -18.51 -5.06 -6.76
C VAL A 78 -17.54 -6.19 -6.48
N ARG A 79 -18.06 -7.36 -6.13
CA ARG A 79 -17.23 -8.55 -5.96
C ARG A 79 -16.90 -9.14 -7.33
N ASP A 80 -15.64 -9.50 -7.56
CA ASP A 80 -15.25 -10.24 -8.76
C ASP A 80 -15.32 -11.76 -8.55
N ASP A 81 -15.05 -12.50 -9.62
CA ASP A 81 -15.13 -13.97 -9.66
C ASP A 81 -14.09 -14.62 -8.73
N ASP A 82 -13.01 -13.91 -8.42
CA ASP A 82 -11.95 -14.34 -7.52
C ASP A 82 -12.23 -13.99 -6.04
N GLY A 83 -13.36 -13.34 -5.78
CA GLY A 83 -13.81 -12.94 -4.44
C GLY A 83 -13.23 -11.63 -3.93
N ASP A 84 -12.43 -10.92 -4.73
CA ASP A 84 -11.93 -9.58 -4.44
C ASP A 84 -13.05 -8.55 -4.65
N CYS A 85 -12.89 -7.37 -4.05
CA CYS A 85 -13.85 -6.28 -4.20
C CYS A 85 -13.22 -5.17 -5.04
N ALA A 86 -13.94 -4.62 -6.00
CA ALA A 86 -13.50 -3.51 -6.82
C ALA A 86 -14.48 -2.34 -6.76
N ARG A 87 -13.96 -1.11 -6.67
CA ARG A 87 -14.74 0.13 -6.73
C ARG A 87 -14.10 1.08 -7.73
N MET A 88 -14.87 1.54 -8.71
CA MET A 88 -14.37 2.45 -9.74
C MET A 88 -14.56 3.91 -9.37
N ALA A 89 -13.67 4.77 -9.87
CA ALA A 89 -13.82 6.20 -9.73
C ALA A 89 -15.04 6.66 -10.56
N SER A 90 -15.95 7.39 -9.94
CA SER A 90 -17.03 8.08 -10.66
C SER A 90 -16.76 9.57 -10.76
N GLY A 91 -16.93 10.11 -11.97
CA GLY A 91 -16.84 11.54 -12.22
C GLY A 91 -15.50 12.02 -12.78
N GLN A 92 -15.58 12.96 -13.72
CA GLN A 92 -14.44 13.56 -14.43
C GLN A 92 -13.65 14.60 -13.59
N SER A 93 -14.14 15.01 -12.41
CA SER A 93 -13.64 16.21 -11.71
C SER A 93 -12.45 15.98 -10.78
N ALA A 94 -12.45 14.92 -9.96
CA ALA A 94 -11.34 14.62 -9.03
C ALA A 94 -10.11 14.02 -9.75
N LEU A 95 -10.32 13.48 -10.94
CA LEU A 95 -9.31 12.79 -11.71
C LEU A 95 -8.44 13.71 -12.57
N ARG A 96 -8.83 14.95 -12.88
CA ARG A 96 -8.08 15.82 -13.81
C ARG A 96 -6.64 16.11 -13.39
N THR A 97 -6.37 16.24 -12.09
CA THR A 97 -5.03 16.56 -11.58
C THR A 97 -4.08 15.34 -11.64
N VAL A 98 -4.60 14.13 -11.43
CA VAL A 98 -3.79 12.89 -11.45
C VAL A 98 -3.75 12.24 -12.84
N ILE A 99 -4.84 12.32 -13.63
CA ILE A 99 -4.86 11.91 -15.05
C ILE A 99 -3.84 12.71 -15.87
N GLY A 100 -3.54 13.96 -15.50
CA GLY A 100 -2.48 14.75 -16.13
C GLY A 100 -1.08 14.13 -16.03
N ARG A 101 -0.83 13.29 -15.00
CA ARG A 101 0.41 12.51 -14.83
C ARG A 101 0.36 11.16 -15.53
N LEU A 102 -0.82 10.54 -15.64
CA LEU A 102 -1.06 9.29 -16.37
C LEU A 102 -1.26 9.51 -17.89
N ARG A 103 -0.41 10.36 -18.50
CA ARG A 103 -0.51 10.75 -19.92
C ARG A 103 -0.64 9.52 -20.82
N GLY A 104 -1.80 9.38 -21.48
CA GLY A 104 -1.98 8.47 -22.62
C GLY A 104 -2.99 7.33 -22.44
N HIS A 105 -3.43 7.04 -21.21
CA HIS A 105 -4.34 5.90 -20.98
C HIS A 105 -5.68 6.42 -20.43
N GLY A 106 -6.71 6.45 -21.26
CA GLY A 106 -8.11 6.64 -20.86
C GLY A 106 -8.67 5.49 -20.00
N ALA A 107 -7.81 4.78 -19.29
CA ALA A 107 -8.17 3.69 -18.39
C ALA A 107 -8.83 4.27 -17.14
N ALA A 108 -9.95 3.69 -16.74
CA ALA A 108 -10.60 4.04 -15.50
C ALA A 108 -9.69 3.66 -14.32
N ILE A 109 -9.69 4.46 -13.25
CA ILE A 109 -8.99 4.11 -12.02
C ILE A 109 -9.93 3.27 -11.15
N THR A 110 -9.45 2.11 -10.73
CA THR A 110 -10.17 1.18 -9.86
C THR A 110 -9.41 1.03 -8.55
N LEU A 111 -10.11 1.16 -7.43
CA LEU A 111 -9.64 0.73 -6.12
C LEU A 111 -10.04 -0.74 -5.94
N VAL A 112 -9.06 -1.62 -5.77
CA VAL A 112 -9.26 -3.06 -5.55
C VAL A 112 -8.99 -3.35 -4.08
N CYS A 113 -9.78 -4.22 -3.46
CA CYS A 113 -9.59 -4.74 -2.12
C CYS A 113 -9.47 -6.26 -2.16
N SER A 114 -8.34 -6.79 -1.72
CA SER A 114 -8.03 -8.23 -1.77
C SER A 114 -7.44 -8.76 -0.46
N ARG A 115 -7.53 -10.08 -0.29
CA ARG A 115 -6.76 -10.87 0.68
C ARG A 115 -5.92 -11.95 0.03
N ARG A 116 -5.90 -12.01 -1.30
CA ARG A 116 -5.12 -13.00 -2.04
C ARG A 116 -3.69 -12.46 -2.17
N PRO A 117 -2.68 -13.19 -1.68
CA PRO A 117 -1.29 -12.76 -1.82
C PRO A 117 -0.91 -12.47 -3.27
N GLU A 118 -1.45 -13.22 -4.23
CA GLU A 118 -1.19 -13.05 -5.66
C GLU A 118 -1.68 -11.69 -6.15
N ALA A 119 -2.95 -11.36 -5.88
CA ALA A 119 -3.54 -10.07 -6.28
C ALA A 119 -2.87 -8.89 -5.56
N ILE A 120 -2.45 -9.07 -4.30
CA ILE A 120 -1.69 -8.04 -3.57
C ILE A 120 -0.30 -7.86 -4.18
N ALA A 121 0.38 -8.94 -4.58
CA ALA A 121 1.70 -8.85 -5.20
C ALA A 121 1.67 -8.11 -6.55
N GLU A 122 0.57 -8.22 -7.32
CA GLU A 122 0.38 -7.48 -8.58
C GLU A 122 0.49 -5.95 -8.39
N MET A 123 0.23 -5.40 -7.19
CA MET A 123 0.32 -3.96 -6.95
C MET A 123 1.74 -3.41 -7.15
N PHE A 124 2.77 -4.25 -6.95
CA PHE A 124 4.17 -3.87 -7.15
C PHE A 124 4.54 -3.79 -8.63
N GLU A 125 3.80 -4.50 -9.48
CA GLU A 125 4.02 -4.61 -10.93
C GLU A 125 2.99 -3.78 -11.73
N ALA A 126 2.11 -3.02 -11.06
CA ALA A 126 1.02 -2.30 -11.69
C ALA A 126 1.53 -1.12 -12.57
N PRO A 127 1.44 -1.19 -13.90
CA PRO A 127 2.10 -0.22 -14.79
C PRO A 127 1.47 1.18 -14.75
N ALA A 128 0.20 1.28 -14.36
CA ALA A 128 -0.49 2.57 -14.19
C ALA A 128 -0.19 3.22 -12.84
N PHE A 129 0.31 2.45 -11.86
CA PHE A 129 0.68 2.94 -10.54
C PHE A 129 2.05 2.36 -10.16
N PRO A 130 3.11 2.65 -10.96
CA PRO A 130 4.43 2.10 -10.74
C PRO A 130 4.92 2.44 -9.33
N TRP A 131 5.33 1.39 -8.62
CA TRP A 131 5.78 1.45 -7.23
C TRP A 131 6.95 2.44 -7.05
N TRP A 132 7.96 2.34 -7.93
CA TRP A 132 9.18 3.15 -7.91
C TRP A 132 8.96 4.65 -8.18
N LEU A 133 7.80 5.05 -8.76
CA LEU A 133 7.41 6.46 -8.94
C LEU A 133 6.56 7.02 -7.78
N GLN A 134 6.49 6.28 -6.68
CA GLN A 134 5.66 6.62 -5.52
C GLN A 134 4.16 6.84 -5.84
N SER A 135 3.67 6.18 -6.89
CA SER A 135 2.34 6.40 -7.43
C SER A 135 1.28 5.40 -6.92
N GLN A 136 1.66 4.54 -5.98
CA GLN A 136 0.77 3.56 -5.36
C GLN A 136 0.46 3.94 -3.90
N VAL A 137 -0.68 3.48 -3.39
CA VAL A 137 -1.05 3.58 -1.96
C VAL A 137 -1.78 2.32 -1.53
N LEU A 138 -1.52 1.89 -0.30
CA LEU A 138 -2.18 0.77 0.33
C LEU A 138 -3.10 1.27 1.44
N LEU A 139 -4.33 0.77 1.45
CA LEU A 139 -5.31 0.95 2.52
C LEU A 139 -5.47 -0.38 3.25
N LEU A 140 -5.05 -0.47 4.50
CA LEU A 140 -5.14 -1.71 5.27
C LEU A 140 -6.36 -1.64 6.19
N SER A 141 -7.21 -2.67 6.14
CA SER A 141 -8.41 -2.80 6.95
C SER A 141 -8.45 -4.18 7.61
N ALA A 142 -9.33 -4.37 8.60
CA ALA A 142 -9.45 -5.66 9.27
C ALA A 142 -9.75 -6.79 8.26
N PRO A 143 -9.14 -7.97 8.40
CA PRO A 143 -9.17 -9.03 7.40
C PRO A 143 -10.59 -9.52 7.08
N ASP A 144 -11.45 -9.61 8.10
CA ASP A 144 -12.82 -10.12 7.95
C ASP A 144 -13.88 -9.02 7.84
N ALA A 145 -13.47 -7.74 7.89
CA ALA A 145 -14.37 -6.61 7.73
C ALA A 145 -14.76 -6.40 6.25
N PRO A 146 -15.88 -5.72 5.95
CA PRO A 146 -16.14 -5.22 4.60
C PRO A 146 -14.99 -4.30 4.13
N PRO A 147 -14.76 -4.14 2.81
CA PRO A 147 -13.84 -3.13 2.30
C PRO A 147 -14.12 -1.76 2.93
N PRO A 148 -13.08 -0.96 3.25
CA PRO A 148 -13.27 0.33 3.90
C PRO A 148 -14.09 1.27 3.01
N ASP A 149 -14.86 2.19 3.62
CA ASP A 149 -15.64 3.18 2.86
C ASP A 149 -14.76 4.33 2.37
N VAL A 150 -13.89 3.98 1.42
CA VAL A 150 -12.97 4.87 0.75
C VAL A 150 -13.30 4.86 -0.73
N THR A 151 -13.42 6.06 -1.30
CA THR A 151 -13.58 6.23 -2.75
C THR A 151 -12.21 6.24 -3.43
N PRO A 152 -12.12 5.90 -4.73
CA PRO A 152 -10.86 6.03 -5.46
C PRO A 152 -10.27 7.44 -5.45
N ALA A 153 -11.11 8.49 -5.45
CA ALA A 153 -10.66 9.87 -5.32
C ALA A 153 -9.96 10.14 -3.97
N GLN A 154 -10.48 9.58 -2.88
CA GLN A 154 -9.85 9.68 -1.57
C GLN A 154 -8.54 8.89 -1.50
N ALA A 155 -8.48 7.71 -2.13
CA ALA A 155 -7.23 6.94 -2.24
C ALA A 155 -6.17 7.73 -3.04
N LEU A 156 -6.54 8.31 -4.19
CA LEU A 156 -5.63 9.14 -5.00
C LEU A 156 -5.13 10.38 -4.23
N ALA A 157 -5.97 11.00 -3.41
CA ALA A 157 -5.57 12.15 -2.60
C ALA A 157 -4.47 11.80 -1.56
N LEU A 158 -4.23 10.52 -1.27
CA LEU A 158 -3.12 10.06 -0.42
C LEU A 158 -1.77 10.05 -1.16
N LEU A 159 -1.75 10.24 -2.47
CA LEU A 159 -0.50 10.38 -3.23
C LEU A 159 0.10 11.79 -3.11
N GLU A 160 -0.72 12.78 -2.74
CA GLU A 160 -0.33 14.18 -2.63
C GLU A 160 0.33 14.51 -1.28
N PRO A 161 1.04 15.66 -1.17
CA PRO A 161 1.55 16.16 0.11
C PRO A 161 0.45 16.26 1.19
N GLY A 162 0.83 16.03 2.45
CA GLY A 162 -0.10 16.01 3.59
C GLY A 162 -0.97 14.75 3.69
N TRP A 163 -0.58 13.65 3.04
CA TRP A 163 -1.34 12.40 3.05
C TRP A 163 -1.55 11.83 4.44
N ALA A 164 -0.64 12.05 5.40
CA ALA A 164 -0.74 11.50 6.75
C ALA A 164 -1.97 12.03 7.50
N VAL A 165 -2.24 13.35 7.40
CA VAL A 165 -3.45 13.97 7.95
C VAL A 165 -4.72 13.39 7.28
N ARG A 166 -4.68 13.18 5.96
CA ARG A 166 -5.80 12.56 5.23
C ARG A 166 -6.01 11.11 5.64
N ALA A 167 -4.94 10.35 5.83
CA ALA A 167 -4.95 8.95 6.25
C ALA A 167 -5.55 8.81 7.65
N ALA A 168 -5.16 9.67 8.61
CA ALA A 168 -5.72 9.69 9.95
C ALA A 168 -7.26 9.85 9.94
N ALA A 169 -7.79 10.70 9.06
CA ALA A 169 -9.23 10.89 8.89
C ALA A 169 -9.97 9.66 8.34
N LEU A 170 -9.27 8.69 7.73
CA LEU A 170 -9.87 7.45 7.21
C LEU A 170 -10.09 6.39 8.28
N ARG A 171 -9.62 6.59 9.53
CA ARG A 171 -9.85 5.66 10.64
C ARG A 171 -11.34 5.38 10.85
N SER A 172 -12.17 6.42 10.84
CA SER A 172 -13.63 6.31 11.00
C SER A 172 -14.32 5.57 9.86
N ARG A 173 -13.60 5.28 8.77
CA ARG A 173 -14.06 4.55 7.58
C ARG A 173 -13.54 3.12 7.50
N GLY A 174 -12.93 2.63 8.59
CA GLY A 174 -12.44 1.26 8.72
C GLY A 174 -10.99 1.03 8.28
N VAL A 175 -10.23 2.09 8.01
CA VAL A 175 -8.79 1.98 7.72
C VAL A 175 -8.00 1.86 9.04
N LEU A 176 -7.16 0.83 9.13
CA LEU A 176 -6.27 0.55 10.26
C LEU A 176 -4.85 1.03 10.01
N ALA A 177 -4.42 1.09 8.75
CA ALA A 177 -3.15 1.68 8.38
C ALA A 177 -3.15 2.10 6.91
N VAL A 178 -2.26 3.02 6.56
CA VAL A 178 -1.99 3.42 5.17
C VAL A 178 -0.52 3.21 4.89
N ALA A 179 -0.20 2.56 3.76
CA ALA A 179 1.17 2.35 3.34
C ALA A 179 1.46 3.03 2.00
N ARG A 180 2.68 3.52 1.82
CA ARG A 180 3.16 4.14 0.58
C ARG A 180 4.58 3.66 0.25
N PRO A 181 4.92 3.51 -1.03
CA PRO A 181 6.30 3.35 -1.48
C PRO A 181 7.18 4.54 -1.04
N ALA A 182 8.42 4.25 -0.66
CA ALA A 182 9.49 5.22 -0.53
C ALA A 182 10.14 5.51 -1.90
N VAL A 183 11.18 6.37 -1.93
CA VAL A 183 11.96 6.67 -3.15
C VAL A 183 12.55 5.40 -3.74
N ASP A 184 12.65 5.31 -5.06
CA ASP A 184 13.21 4.17 -5.82
C ASP A 184 12.50 2.83 -5.59
N GLY A 185 11.49 2.81 -4.71
CA GLY A 185 10.71 1.65 -4.39
C GLY A 185 11.49 0.59 -3.60
N ASP A 186 12.50 0.97 -2.83
CA ASP A 186 13.34 0.09 -1.99
C ASP A 186 12.82 -0.11 -0.55
N ALA A 187 11.83 0.71 -0.18
CA ALA A 187 11.15 0.66 1.09
C ALA A 187 9.68 1.06 0.96
N LEU A 188 8.94 0.89 2.05
CA LEU A 188 7.56 1.32 2.20
C LEU A 188 7.36 2.00 3.55
N GLY A 189 6.79 3.19 3.53
CA GLY A 189 6.31 3.89 4.71
C GLY A 189 4.94 3.37 5.10
N LEU A 190 4.75 3.05 6.38
CA LEU A 190 3.50 2.60 6.96
C LEU A 190 3.10 3.57 8.08
N LEU A 191 1.95 4.22 7.91
CA LEU A 191 1.29 4.95 8.99
C LEU A 191 0.21 4.05 9.59
N ALA A 192 0.47 3.52 10.77
CA ALA A 192 -0.47 2.72 11.53
C ALA A 192 -1.43 3.61 12.33
N LEU A 193 -2.73 3.46 12.11
CA LEU A 193 -3.76 4.13 12.91
C LEU A 193 -4.13 3.28 14.14
N ASP A 194 -3.66 2.04 14.20
CA ASP A 194 -3.90 1.11 15.29
C ASP A 194 -2.59 0.37 15.64
N GLU A 195 -2.11 0.55 16.86
CA GLU A 195 -0.84 -0.03 17.36
C GLU A 195 -0.88 -1.56 17.33
N VAL A 196 -1.99 -2.15 17.78
CA VAL A 196 -2.16 -3.61 17.84
C VAL A 196 -2.17 -4.22 16.45
N PHE A 197 -2.74 -3.53 15.46
CA PHE A 197 -2.64 -3.90 14.06
C PHE A 197 -1.19 -3.83 13.55
N ALA A 198 -0.45 -2.75 13.84
CA ALA A 198 0.95 -2.61 13.42
C ALA A 198 1.81 -3.77 13.93
N GLU A 199 1.70 -4.10 15.22
CA GLU A 199 2.45 -5.21 15.82
C GLU A 199 2.12 -6.56 15.17
N ARG A 200 0.83 -6.81 14.89
CA ARG A 200 0.41 -8.03 14.18
C ARG A 200 0.97 -8.10 12.76
N LEU A 201 0.98 -6.98 12.04
CA LEU A 201 1.58 -6.90 10.71
C LEU A 201 3.09 -7.17 10.75
N LEU A 202 3.82 -6.54 11.67
CA LEU A 202 5.26 -6.74 11.85
C LEU A 202 5.61 -8.18 12.24
N ALA A 203 4.82 -8.79 13.13
CA ALA A 203 4.98 -10.19 13.49
C ALA A 203 4.74 -11.11 12.28
N SER A 204 3.71 -10.84 11.48
CA SER A 204 3.45 -11.60 10.25
C SER A 204 4.57 -11.43 9.23
N LEU A 205 5.12 -10.22 9.07
CA LEU A 205 6.27 -9.97 8.20
C LEU A 205 7.49 -10.78 8.64
N ALA A 206 7.79 -10.81 9.94
CA ALA A 206 8.86 -11.62 10.49
C ALA A 206 8.68 -13.12 10.16
N THR A 207 7.48 -13.67 10.36
CA THR A 207 7.18 -15.07 10.02
C THR A 207 7.33 -15.35 8.53
N GLN A 208 6.79 -14.49 7.65
CA GLN A 208 6.87 -14.69 6.21
C GLN A 208 8.30 -14.49 5.68
N ALA A 209 9.08 -13.57 6.27
CA ALA A 209 10.49 -13.38 5.94
C ALA A 209 11.30 -14.64 6.27
N GLN A 210 11.13 -15.19 7.48
CA GLN A 210 11.79 -16.43 7.89
C GLN A 210 11.42 -17.61 6.99
N ALA A 211 10.13 -17.77 6.66
CA ALA A 211 9.65 -18.83 5.78
C ALA A 211 10.22 -18.71 4.35
N ALA A 212 10.48 -17.50 3.87
CA ALA A 212 11.12 -17.23 2.58
C ALA A 212 12.65 -17.30 2.63
N GLY A 213 13.26 -17.59 3.79
CA GLY A 213 14.70 -17.69 3.96
C GLY A 213 15.42 -16.35 4.13
N PHE A 214 14.69 -15.26 4.37
CA PHE A 214 15.24 -13.93 4.61
C PHE A 214 15.62 -13.74 6.08
N ALA A 215 16.61 -12.88 6.32
CA ALA A 215 16.83 -12.32 7.64
C ALA A 215 15.77 -11.28 7.96
N TRP A 216 15.40 -11.15 9.24
CA TRP A 216 14.47 -10.15 9.74
C TRP A 216 15.13 -9.35 10.85
N SER A 217 15.06 -8.02 10.77
CA SER A 217 15.50 -7.12 11.84
C SER A 217 14.45 -6.04 12.13
N ARG A 218 14.39 -5.61 13.38
CA ARG A 218 13.50 -4.54 13.82
C ARG A 218 14.29 -3.58 14.71
N ALA A 219 14.36 -2.32 14.30
CA ALA A 219 14.90 -1.24 15.09
C ALA A 219 13.77 -0.56 15.89
N PRO A 220 14.07 -0.09 17.12
CA PRO A 220 13.14 0.70 17.91
C PRO A 220 12.82 2.05 17.27
#